data_AF-A0A7Y7M995-F1
#
_entry.id   AF-A0A7Y7M995-F1
#
_cell.length_a   1.000
_cell.length_b   1.000
_cell.length_c   1.000
_cell.angle_alpha   90.00
_cell.angle_beta   90.00
_cell.angle_gamma   90.00
#
_symmetry.space_group_name_H-M   'P 1'
#
loop_
_entity.id
_entity.type
_entity.pdbx_description
1 polymer ?
#
loop_
_entity_poly.entity_id
_entity_poly.type
_entity_poly.pdbx_seq_one_letter_code
_entity_poly.pdbx_strand_id
1 'polypeptide(L)'
;MKYASLLPLAALLALTACEVPSPEQRRLLNSMVGRQEVDVIRTFGVPTRSYEAQGHTFLAYIDRETSYSPGGGWGWGYGPGWGGPGWGGWGGWGGGWGGGW
;
A
#
# COMPACT_ATOMS: atom_id res chain seq x y z
N MET A 1 -2.03 -21.90 -28.79
CA MET A 1 -2.11 -22.02 -27.32
C MET A 1 -0.73 -22.34 -26.75
N LYS A 2 0.15 -21.35 -26.55
CA LYS A 2 1.52 -21.57 -26.01
C LYS A 2 1.85 -20.68 -24.80
N TYR A 3 1.00 -19.69 -24.48
CA TYR A 3 1.24 -18.72 -23.41
C TYR A 3 0.65 -19.14 -22.06
N ALA A 4 -0.25 -20.13 -22.03
CA ALA A 4 -0.85 -20.64 -20.79
C ALA A 4 0.17 -21.30 -19.83
N SER A 5 1.29 -21.80 -20.36
CA SER A 5 2.35 -22.42 -19.54
C SER A 5 3.28 -21.40 -18.84
N LEU A 6 3.20 -20.11 -19.20
CA LEU A 6 4.05 -19.05 -18.61
C LEU A 6 3.37 -18.33 -17.43
N LEU A 7 2.05 -18.51 -17.28
CA LEU A 7 1.27 -17.99 -16.14
C LEU A 7 1.81 -18.39 -14.76
N PRO A 8 2.17 -19.65 -14.47
CA PRO A 8 2.70 -20.02 -13.16
C PRO A 8 4.08 -19.41 -12.90
N LEU A 9 4.89 -19.22 -13.94
CA LEU A 9 6.20 -18.58 -13.83
C LEU A 9 6.05 -17.09 -13.49
N ALA A 10 5.13 -16.40 -14.16
CA ALA A 10 4.82 -15.00 -13.88
C ALA A 10 4.26 -14.78 -12.46
N ALA A 11 3.44 -15.72 -11.97
CA ALA A 11 2.94 -15.69 -10.59
C ALA A 11 4.08 -15.84 -9.56
N LEU A 12 5.03 -16.76 -9.79
CA LEU A 12 6.19 -16.92 -8.91
C LEU A 12 7.11 -15.69 -8.89
N LEU A 13 7.27 -15.02 -10.03
CA LEU A 13 8.05 -13.76 -10.13
C LEU A 13 7.40 -12.61 -9.34
N ALA A 14 6.06 -12.54 -9.33
CA ALA A 14 5.34 -11.50 -8.58
C ALA A 14 5.54 -11.61 -7.06
N LEU A 15 5.78 -12.81 -6.51
CA LEU A 15 6.10 -13.00 -5.09
C LEU A 15 7.49 -12.48 -4.69
N THR A 16 8.38 -12.25 -5.65
CA THR A 16 9.75 -11.74 -5.40
C THR A 16 9.85 -10.22 -5.45
N ALA A 17 8.73 -9.51 -5.62
CA ALA A 17 8.69 -8.06 -5.48
C ALA A 17 8.90 -7.67 -4.01
N CYS A 18 10.15 -7.73 -3.55
CA CYS A 18 10.55 -7.12 -2.29
C CYS A 18 10.30 -5.61 -2.36
N GLU A 19 9.78 -5.05 -1.27
CA GLU A 19 9.61 -3.62 -1.07
C GLU A 19 10.95 -2.91 -1.33
N VAL A 20 11.04 -2.22 -2.47
CA VAL A 20 12.24 -1.48 -2.87
C VAL A 20 11.98 0.00 -2.62
N PRO A 21 12.90 0.72 -1.95
CA PRO A 21 12.75 2.16 -1.76
C PRO A 21 12.56 2.86 -3.10
N SER A 22 11.66 3.85 -3.11
CA SER A 22 11.26 4.55 -4.32
C SER A 22 12.48 5.17 -5.04
N PRO A 23 12.42 5.38 -6.37
CA PRO A 23 13.54 5.96 -7.11
C PRO A 23 13.98 7.33 -6.56
N GLU A 24 13.04 8.12 -6.04
CA GLU A 24 13.31 9.42 -5.44
C GLU A 24 14.01 9.29 -4.08
N GLN A 25 13.53 8.39 -3.22
CA GLN A 25 14.13 8.11 -1.92
C GLN A 25 15.55 7.58 -2.07
N ARG A 26 15.80 6.72 -3.08
CA ARG A 26 17.15 6.29 -3.45
C ARG A 26 18.06 7.45 -3.86
N ARG A 27 17.57 8.40 -4.66
CA ARG A 27 18.35 9.59 -5.06
C ARG A 27 18.69 10.46 -3.86
N LEU A 28 17.73 10.69 -2.96
CA LEU A 28 17.95 11.46 -1.74
C LEU A 28 19.02 10.80 -0.86
N LEU A 29 18.90 9.49 -0.60
CA LEU A 29 19.90 8.75 0.18
C LEU A 29 21.29 8.78 -0.47
N ASN A 30 21.37 8.61 -1.80
CA ASN A 30 22.64 8.68 -2.52
C ASN A 30 23.26 10.08 -2.47
N SER A 31 22.46 11.15 -2.42
CA SER A 31 22.97 12.53 -2.34
C SER A 31 23.70 12.85 -1.03
N MET A 32 23.55 11.98 -0.02
CA MET A 32 24.12 12.14 1.32
C MET A 32 25.48 11.45 1.47
N VAL A 33 25.87 10.63 0.49
CA VAL A 33 27.18 9.96 0.50
C VAL A 33 28.29 11.01 0.42
N GLY A 34 29.22 10.97 1.39
CA GLY A 34 30.32 11.94 1.50
C GLY A 34 29.97 13.25 2.20
N ARG A 35 28.73 13.44 2.66
CA ARG A 35 28.35 14.56 3.52
C ARG A 35 28.80 14.33 4.97
N GLN A 36 28.94 15.42 5.71
CA GLN A 36 29.20 15.34 7.15
C GLN A 36 27.93 14.90 7.89
N GLU A 37 28.12 14.26 9.04
CA GLU A 37 27.02 13.80 9.90
C GLU A 37 26.01 14.92 10.22
N VAL A 38 26.52 16.14 10.47
CA VAL A 38 25.69 17.33 10.76
C VAL A 38 24.76 17.70 9.60
N ASP A 39 25.17 17.48 8.35
CA ASP A 39 24.34 17.76 7.17
C ASP A 39 23.23 16.71 7.00
N VAL A 40 23.52 15.46 7.36
CA VAL A 40 22.54 14.37 7.39
C VAL A 40 21.49 14.67 8.46
N ILE A 41 21.90 15.05 9.67
CA ILE A 41 20.98 15.42 10.76
C ILE A 41 20.14 16.64 10.39
N ARG A 42 20.70 17.63 9.70
CA ARG A 42 19.93 18.79 9.23
C ARG A 42 18.87 18.43 8.21
N THR A 43 19.12 17.42 7.38
CA THR A 43 18.19 17.03 6.31
C THR A 43 17.11 16.06 6.80
N PHE A 44 17.48 15.06 7.59
CA PHE A 44 16.54 14.02 8.06
C PHE A 44 16.03 14.25 9.48
N GLY A 45 16.58 15.22 10.21
CA GLY A 45 16.25 15.50 11.60
C GLY A 45 17.04 14.64 12.59
N VAL A 46 16.55 14.56 13.83
CA VAL A 46 17.18 13.78 14.90
C VAL A 46 16.95 12.29 14.65
N PRO A 47 18.02 11.45 14.64
CA PRO A 47 17.88 10.02 14.42
C PRO A 47 17.06 9.36 15.53
N THR A 48 16.35 8.28 15.17
CA THR A 48 15.62 7.48 16.17
C THR A 48 16.58 6.76 17.10
N ARG A 49 17.72 6.31 16.56
CA ARG A 49 18.77 5.61 17.30
C ARG A 49 20.11 5.93 16.66
N SER A 50 21.16 5.98 17.47
CA SER A 50 22.54 5.96 16.99
C SER A 50 23.32 4.85 17.69
N TYR A 51 24.28 4.26 16.99
CA TYR A 51 25.18 3.27 17.57
C TYR A 51 26.54 3.29 16.87
N GLU A 52 27.58 2.94 17.61
CA GLU A 52 28.92 2.80 17.06
C GLU A 52 29.24 1.34 16.76
N ALA A 53 29.77 1.08 15.58
CA ALA A 53 30.27 -0.23 15.21
C ALA A 53 31.48 -0.09 14.29
N GLN A 54 32.54 -0.85 14.56
CA GLN A 54 33.76 -0.87 13.73
C GLN A 54 34.36 0.53 13.48
N GLY A 55 34.29 1.43 14.47
CA GLY A 55 34.80 2.79 14.34
C GLY A 55 33.92 3.74 13.51
N HIS A 56 32.70 3.32 13.18
CA HIS A 56 31.73 4.14 12.46
C HIS A 56 30.50 4.41 13.33
N THR A 57 30.01 5.65 13.28
CA THR A 57 28.73 6.05 13.86
C THR A 57 27.63 5.79 12.85
N PHE A 58 26.63 5.01 13.24
CA PHE A 58 25.44 4.74 12.43
C PHE A 58 24.27 5.54 12.97
N LEU A 59 23.61 6.29 12.08
CA LEU A 59 22.35 6.99 12.36
C LEU A 59 21.19 6.18 11.78
N ALA A 60 20.28 5.73 12.64
CA ALA A 60 19.13 4.93 12.24
C ALA A 60 17.83 5.75 12.29
N TYR A 61 17.13 5.78 11.16
CA TYR A 61 15.83 6.41 10.98
C TYR A 61 14.79 5.34 10.69
N ILE A 62 13.60 5.48 11.28
CA ILE A 62 12.47 4.58 11.03
C ILE A 62 11.42 5.36 10.26
N ASP A 63 11.16 4.95 9.02
CA ASP A 63 10.03 5.42 8.23
C ASP A 63 8.85 4.45 8.42
N ARG A 64 7.68 4.97 8.76
CA ARG A 64 6.46 4.18 8.99
C ARG A 64 5.33 4.74 8.14
N GLU A 65 5.12 4.13 6.99
CA GLU A 65 3.94 4.41 6.16
C GLU A 65 2.80 3.48 6.58
N THR A 66 1.67 4.06 7.00
CA THR A 66 0.43 3.29 7.26
C THR A 66 -0.55 3.61 6.15
N SER A 67 -0.62 2.73 5.16
CA SER A 67 -1.60 2.84 4.07
C SER A 67 -2.93 2.24 4.52
N TYR A 68 -3.91 3.11 4.76
CA TYR A 68 -5.30 2.68 4.95
C TYR A 68 -5.95 2.53 3.59
N SER A 69 -6.08 1.29 3.11
CA SER A 69 -6.94 0.99 1.99
C SER A 69 -8.39 0.98 2.50
N PRO A 70 -9.27 1.89 2.06
CA PRO A 70 -10.69 1.70 2.29
C PRO A 70 -11.05 0.39 1.59
N GLY A 71 -11.40 -0.63 2.38
CA GLY A 71 -11.73 -1.96 1.87
C GLY A 71 -12.66 -1.81 0.69
N GLY A 72 -12.25 -2.35 -0.46
CA GLY A 72 -13.02 -2.28 -1.70
C GLY A 72 -14.44 -2.71 -1.39
N GLY A 73 -15.36 -1.76 -1.45
CA GLY A 73 -16.76 -2.06 -1.25
C GLY A 73 -17.17 -3.07 -2.31
N TRP A 74 -17.45 -4.30 -1.89
CA TRP A 74 -18.36 -5.19 -2.60
C TRP A 74 -19.75 -4.55 -2.53
N GLY A 75 -19.90 -3.44 -3.24
CA GLY A 75 -21.18 -2.87 -3.54
C GLY A 75 -21.85 -3.82 -4.50
N TRP A 76 -22.69 -4.72 -3.98
CA TRP A 76 -23.86 -5.20 -4.71
C TRP A 76 -24.82 -4.00 -4.83
N GLY A 77 -24.37 -2.99 -5.56
CA GLY A 77 -25.01 -1.71 -5.80
C GLY A 77 -25.75 -1.82 -7.10
N TYR A 78 -27.04 -2.06 -6.97
CA TYR A 78 -28.03 -1.96 -8.03
C TYR A 78 -27.94 -0.59 -8.72
N GLY A 79 -27.58 -0.58 -10.00
CA GLY A 79 -27.84 0.52 -10.94
C GLY A 79 -26.76 0.70 -12.02
N PRO A 80 -27.05 1.36 -13.15
CA PRO A 80 -28.28 1.36 -13.95
C PRO A 80 -27.95 1.04 -15.42
N GLY A 81 -28.33 -0.15 -15.92
CA GLY A 81 -28.26 -0.40 -17.37
C GLY A 81 -28.15 -1.85 -17.80
N TRP A 82 -29.21 -2.32 -18.47
CA TRP A 82 -29.23 -3.31 -19.56
C TRP A 82 -28.79 -4.76 -19.22
N GLY A 83 -29.75 -5.65 -18.93
CA GLY A 83 -29.47 -7.09 -18.88
C GLY A 83 -30.57 -8.07 -18.46
N GLY A 84 -31.72 -8.09 -19.14
CA GLY A 84 -32.50 -9.33 -19.42
C GLY A 84 -33.29 -10.05 -18.30
N PRO A 85 -34.29 -10.89 -18.66
CA PRO A 85 -35.43 -11.25 -17.79
C PRO A 85 -35.17 -12.50 -16.94
N GLY A 86 -35.02 -12.32 -15.63
CA GLY A 86 -34.95 -13.40 -14.64
C GLY A 86 -36.05 -13.27 -13.60
N TRP A 87 -37.00 -14.20 -13.65
CA TRP A 87 -38.12 -14.32 -12.72
C TRP A 87 -37.69 -14.74 -11.31
N GLY A 88 -38.38 -14.22 -10.29
CA GLY A 88 -38.50 -14.80 -8.94
C GLY A 88 -37.73 -14.03 -7.87
N GLY A 89 -38.34 -13.45 -6.84
CA GLY A 89 -39.72 -13.45 -6.38
C GLY A 89 -39.80 -12.64 -5.09
N TRP A 90 -41.03 -12.29 -4.69
CA TRP A 90 -41.41 -11.68 -3.42
C TRP A 90 -40.96 -10.21 -3.27
N GLY A 91 -41.81 -9.21 -3.49
CA GLY A 91 -43.15 -9.09 -2.89
C GLY A 91 -43.00 -8.71 -1.42
N GLY A 92 -42.95 -7.42 -1.14
CA GLY A 92 -42.74 -6.92 0.22
C GLY A 92 -42.81 -5.40 0.32
N TRP A 93 -43.94 -4.84 -0.13
CA TRP A 93 -44.35 -3.49 0.24
C TRP A 93 -44.78 -3.52 1.72
N GLY A 94 -44.16 -2.69 2.56
CA GLY A 94 -44.51 -2.51 3.98
C GLY A 94 -43.28 -1.98 4.72
N GLY A 95 -43.21 -0.73 5.16
CA GLY A 95 -44.20 0.01 5.91
C GLY A 95 -43.73 0.06 7.36
N GLY A 96 -43.20 1.19 7.81
CA GLY A 96 -42.79 1.36 9.21
C GLY A 96 -41.88 2.57 9.43
N TRP A 97 -42.50 3.72 9.67
CA TRP A 97 -41.88 4.90 10.26
C TRP A 97 -41.67 4.70 11.78
N GLY A 98 -40.59 5.27 12.32
CA GLY A 98 -40.33 5.44 13.77
C GLY A 98 -39.14 4.61 14.26
N GLY A 99 -38.12 5.11 14.95
CA GLY A 99 -37.91 6.38 15.66
C GLY A 99 -37.31 6.06 17.05
N GLY A 100 -36.26 6.77 17.46
CA GLY A 100 -35.94 7.03 18.87
C GLY A 100 -34.81 6.23 19.54
N TRP A 101 -33.81 7.01 19.99
CA TRP A 101 -32.73 6.79 20.98
C TRP A 101 -31.58 5.87 20.60
#